data_AF-A0A377VWC8-F1
#
_entry.id   AF-A0A377VWC8-F1
#
_cell.length_a   1.000
_cell.length_b   1.000
_cell.length_c   1.000
_cell.angle_alpha   90.00
_cell.angle_beta   90.00
_cell.angle_gamma   90.00
#
_symmetry.space_group_name_H-M   'P 1'
#
loop_
_entity.id
_entity.type
_entity.pdbx_description
1 polymer ?
#
loop_
_entity_poly.entity_id
_entity_poly.type
_entity_poly.pdbx_seq_one_letter_code
_entity_poly.pdbx_strand_id
1 'polypeptide(L)'
;MTAAVDVSKAGISKTFTTRNTLTSNQSILMSLVDGPFKKLIGGWKFIPLSPEACKIEFHLDFEFTNKLIEMAFGRNLQRAGR
;
A
#
# COMPACT_ATOMS: atom_id res chain seq x y z
N MET A 1 -2.88 -15.08 -1.00
CA MET A 1 -1.54 -14.81 -1.56
C MET A 1 -0.78 -13.90 -0.60
N THR A 2 0.55 -13.98 -0.52
CA THR A 2 1.38 -12.99 0.21
C THR A 2 2.35 -12.31 -0.75
N ALA A 3 2.69 -11.06 -0.48
CA ALA A 3 3.66 -10.28 -1.26
C ALA A 3 4.52 -9.44 -0.31
N ALA A 4 5.79 -9.27 -0.65
CA ALA A 4 6.72 -8.41 0.08
C ALA A 4 7.19 -7.27 -0.81
N VAL A 5 7.36 -6.08 -0.22
CA VAL A 5 7.83 -4.88 -0.90
C VAL A 5 8.97 -4.29 -0.08
N ASP A 6 10.11 -4.07 -0.75
CA ASP A 6 11.23 -3.34 -0.20
C ASP A 6 11.10 -1.85 -0.53
N VAL A 7 11.20 -1.00 0.48
CA VAL A 7 11.18 0.45 0.35
C VAL A 7 12.46 1.04 0.91
N SER A 8 13.07 1.94 0.14
CA SER A 8 14.31 2.63 0.51
C SER A 8 14.16 4.13 0.32
N LYS A 9 14.38 4.91 1.39
CA LYS A 9 14.35 6.38 1.34
C LYS A 9 15.25 6.97 2.42
N ALA A 10 15.99 8.03 2.08
CA ALA A 10 16.83 8.80 3.00
C ALA A 10 17.75 7.93 3.88
N GLY A 11 18.38 6.90 3.30
CA GLY A 11 19.29 5.99 4.01
C GLY A 11 18.60 4.92 4.87
N ILE A 12 17.27 4.88 4.91
CA ILE A 12 16.49 3.84 5.58
C ILE A 12 15.93 2.88 4.54
N SER A 13 16.25 1.59 4.71
CA SER A 13 15.67 0.49 3.95
C SER A 13 14.83 -0.39 4.88
N LYS A 14 13.60 -0.69 4.46
CA LYS A 14 12.66 -1.56 5.18
C LYS A 14 11.87 -2.40 4.20
N THR A 15 11.52 -3.60 4.63
CA THR A 15 10.57 -4.49 3.95
C THR A 15 9.24 -4.48 4.69
N PHE A 16 8.14 -4.55 3.97
CA PHE A 16 6.86 -4.94 4.54
C PHE A 16 6.21 -6.02 3.69
N THR A 17 5.48 -6.91 4.35
CA THR A 17 4.78 -8.04 3.74
C THR A 17 3.28 -7.85 3.94
N THR A 18 2.50 -8.08 2.89
CA THR A 18 1.03 -8.09 2.95
C THR A 18 0.46 -9.44 2.59
N ARG A 19 -0.73 -9.73 3.14
CA ARG A 19 -1.62 -10.78 2.66
C ARG A 19 -2.65 -10.15 1.74
N ASN A 20 -2.73 -10.69 0.53
CA ASN A 20 -3.55 -10.18 -0.55
C ASN A 20 -4.69 -11.15 -0.85
N THR A 21 -5.91 -10.60 -0.90
CA THR A 21 -7.12 -11.28 -1.37
C THR A 21 -7.53 -10.64 -2.69
N LEU A 22 -7.60 -11.44 -3.74
CA LEU A 22 -7.84 -10.98 -5.10
C LEU A 22 -9.26 -11.34 -5.50
N THR A 23 -10.00 -10.37 -6.05
CA THR A 23 -11.26 -10.59 -6.75
C THR A 23 -11.03 -10.23 -8.21
N SER A 24 -11.12 -11.23 -9.08
CA SER A 24 -10.76 -11.11 -10.50
C SER A 24 -11.46 -9.92 -11.16
N ASN A 25 -10.68 -9.08 -11.86
CA ASN A 25 -11.14 -7.85 -12.54
C ASN A 25 -11.87 -6.83 -11.66
N GLN A 26 -11.78 -6.92 -10.33
CA GLN A 26 -12.51 -6.04 -9.42
C GLN A 26 -11.62 -5.39 -8.37
N SER A 27 -10.84 -6.17 -7.63
CA SER A 27 -10.06 -5.62 -6.52
C SER A 27 -8.91 -6.50 -6.05
N ILE A 28 -8.00 -5.86 -5.33
CA ILE A 28 -6.98 -6.52 -4.51
C ILE A 28 -7.04 -5.89 -3.12
N LEU A 29 -7.43 -6.65 -2.11
CA LEU A 29 -7.43 -6.22 -0.72
C LEU A 29 -6.10 -6.61 -0.07
N MET A 30 -5.48 -5.69 0.64
CA MET A 30 -4.16 -5.84 1.26
C MET A 30 -4.25 -5.62 2.76
N SER A 31 -3.63 -6.53 3.52
CA SER A 31 -3.51 -6.42 4.98
C SER A 31 -2.08 -6.75 5.41
N LEU A 32 -1.57 -6.01 6.40
CA LEU A 32 -0.23 -6.21 6.94
C LEU A 32 -0.06 -7.64 7.48
N VAL A 33 1.07 -8.25 7.13
CA VAL A 33 1.57 -9.50 7.75
C VAL A 33 2.80 -9.19 8.60
N ASP A 34 3.72 -8.40 8.07
CA ASP A 34 4.97 -8.02 8.76
C ASP A 34 5.51 -6.69 8.19
N GLY A 35 6.32 -5.96 8.97
CA GLY A 35 7.02 -4.76 8.52
C GLY A 35 7.05 -3.60 9.54
N PRO A 36 7.53 -2.41 9.15
CA PRO A 36 7.72 -1.25 10.04
C PRO A 36 6.42 -0.51 10.37
N PHE A 37 5.26 -1.14 10.19
CA PHE A 37 3.94 -0.57 10.41
C PHE A 37 3.26 -1.28 11.57
N LYS A 38 2.50 -0.56 12.39
CA LYS A 38 1.52 -1.16 13.31
C LYS A 38 0.25 -1.57 12.58
N LYS A 39 -0.09 -0.79 11.55
CA LYS A 39 -1.25 -0.99 10.69
C LYS A 39 -0.83 -0.69 9.26
N LEU A 40 -1.22 -1.57 8.35
CA LEU A 40 -1.26 -1.27 6.93
C LEU A 40 -2.46 -2.04 6.38
N ILE A 41 -3.45 -1.29 5.92
CA ILE A 41 -4.59 -1.81 5.19
C ILE A 41 -4.76 -0.97 3.94
N GLY A 42 -5.17 -1.60 2.86
CA GLY A 42 -5.39 -0.88 1.64
C GLY A 42 -5.84 -1.81 0.53
N GLY A 43 -5.76 -1.30 -0.68
CA GLY A 43 -6.08 -2.11 -1.82
C GLY A 43 -6.23 -1.32 -3.09
N TRP A 44 -6.46 -2.10 -4.13
CA TRP A 44 -6.71 -1.64 -5.47
C TRP A 44 -8.17 -1.91 -5.81
N LYS A 45 -8.81 -0.96 -6.47
CA LYS A 45 -10.10 -1.14 -7.13
C LYS A 45 -9.93 -0.90 -8.63
N PHE A 46 -10.50 -1.80 -9.42
CA PHE A 46 -10.55 -1.69 -10.87
C PHE A 46 -11.98 -1.34 -11.25
N ILE A 47 -12.22 -0.11 -11.68
CA ILE A 47 -13.54 0.39 -12.07
C ILE A 47 -13.60 0.37 -13.59
N PRO A 48 -14.44 -0.47 -14.22
CA PRO A 48 -14.55 -0.50 -15.68
C PRO A 48 -15.05 0.85 -16.20
N LEU A 49 -14.43 1.33 -17.27
CA LEU A 49 -14.83 2.54 -17.99
C LEU A 49 -15.36 2.20 -19.39
N SER A 50 -14.81 1.16 -20.02
CA SER A 50 -15.22 0.57 -21.30
C SER A 50 -14.73 -0.88 -21.39
N PRO A 51 -15.01 -1.63 -22.48
CA PRO A 51 -14.48 -2.99 -22.67
C PRO A 51 -12.95 -3.07 -22.67
N GLU A 52 -12.25 -2.04 -23.15
CA GLU A 52 -10.79 -1.99 -23.20
C GLU A 52 -10.15 -1.04 -22.16
N ALA A 53 -10.92 -0.46 -21.24
CA ALA A 53 -10.41 0.52 -20.28
C ALA A 53 -11.00 0.38 -18.87
N CYS A 54 -10.15 0.61 -17.87
CA CYS A 54 -10.59 0.76 -16.48
C CYS A 54 -9.83 1.90 -15.78
N LYS A 55 -10.48 2.47 -14.76
CA LYS A 55 -9.85 3.35 -13.77
C LYS A 55 -9.30 2.49 -12.65
N ILE A 56 -8.05 2.74 -12.27
CA ILE A 56 -7.43 2.10 -11.11
C ILE A 56 -7.46 3.10 -9.96
N GLU A 57 -8.06 2.70 -8.84
CA GLU A 57 -8.00 3.45 -7.59
C GLU A 57 -7.15 2.68 -6.59
N PHE A 58 -6.16 3.36 -6.01
CA PHE A 58 -5.33 2.82 -4.95
C PHE A 58 -5.61 3.58 -3.65
N HIS A 59 -5.83 2.84 -2.57
CA HIS A 59 -5.99 3.41 -1.25
C HIS A 59 -5.10 2.67 -0.26
N LEU A 60 -4.48 3.43 0.65
CA LEU A 60 -3.63 2.90 1.70
C LEU A 60 -3.84 3.71 2.98
N ASP A 61 -4.14 3.00 4.06
CA ASP A 61 -4.21 3.53 5.42
C ASP A 61 -3.18 2.77 6.27
N PHE A 62 -2.27 3.52 6.87
CA PHE A 62 -1.14 2.96 7.61
C PHE A 62 -0.73 3.79 8.82
N GLU A 63 -0.13 3.12 9.79
CA GLU A 63 0.49 3.72 10.97
C GLU A 63 1.88 3.11 11.15
N PHE A 64 2.92 3.94 11.30
CA PHE A 64 4.27 3.47 11.57
C PHE A 64 4.47 3.02 13.02
N THR A 65 5.44 2.12 13.24
CA THR A 65 5.80 1.68 14.60
C THR A 65 6.46 2.78 15.44
N ASN A 66 7.16 3.74 14.81
CA ASN A 66 7.74 4.89 15.51
C ASN A 66 7.83 6.16 14.63
N LYS A 67 7.97 7.32 15.31
CA LYS A 67 8.03 8.66 14.69
C LYS A 67 9.28 8.89 13.83
N LEU A 68 10.40 8.20 14.12
CA LEU A 68 11.64 8.34 13.33
C LEU A 68 11.46 7.77 11.92
N ILE A 69 10.84 6.59 11.82
CA ILE A 69 10.49 5.95 10.55
C ILE A 69 9.49 6.85 9.80
N GLU A 70 8.47 7.36 10.48
CA GLU A 70 7.50 8.29 9.90
C GLU A 70 8.17 9.54 9.30
N MET A 71 9.12 10.15 10.00
CA MET A 71 9.87 11.32 9.51
C MET A 71 10.71 11.00 8.27
N ALA A 72 11.35 9.82 8.22
CA ALA A 72 12.17 9.41 7.08
C ALA A 72 11.35 9.13 5.80
N PHE A 73 10.19 8.51 5.96
CA PHE A 73 9.26 8.32 4.84
C PHE A 73 8.52 9.62 4.46
N GLY A 74 8.48 10.59 5.37
CA GLY A 74 8.05 11.96 5.17
C GLY A 74 6.54 12.12 5.23
N ARG A 75 6.07 13.32 5.63
CA ARG A 75 4.63 13.69 5.69
C ARG A 75 3.90 13.63 4.33
N ASN A 76 4.61 13.39 3.23
CA ASN A 76 4.11 13.50 1.86
C ASN A 76 3.52 12.20 1.28
N LEU A 77 3.57 11.06 1.98
CA LEU A 77 2.89 9.83 1.54
C LEU A 77 1.35 9.92 1.60
N GLN A 78 0.79 10.90 2.32
CA GLN A 78 -0.65 11.12 2.43
C GLN A 78 -1.29 11.77 1.18
N ARG A 79 -0.51 12.18 0.18
CA ARG A 79 -1.00 12.86 -1.03
C ARG A 79 -0.64 12.08 -2.31
N ALA A 80 -1.11 10.85 -2.42
CA ALA A 80 -1.18 10.13 -3.69
C ALA A 80 -2.66 9.92 -4.04
N GLY A 81 -3.27 10.95 -4.60
CA GLY A 81 -4.71 10.99 -4.85
C GLY A 81 -5.15 12.38 -5.30
N ARG A 82 -4.68 12.80 -6.48
CA ARG A 82 -5.37 13.77 -7.30
C ARG A 82 -5.21 13.40 -8.76
#